data_AF-A0A7I7P0P9-F1
#
_entry.id   AF-A0A7I7P0P9-F1
#
_cell.length_a   1.000
_cell.length_b   1.000
_cell.length_c   1.000
_cell.angle_alpha   90.00
_cell.angle_beta   90.00
_cell.angle_gamma   90.00
#
_symmetry.space_group_name_H-M   'P 1'
#
loop_
_entity.id
_entity.type
_entity.pdbx_description
1 polymer ?
#
loop_
_entity_poly.entity_id
_entity_poly.type
_entity_poly.pdbx_seq_one_letter_code
_entity_poly.pdbx_strand_id
1 'polypeptide(L)' 'MVAIISLGATRTFAMRRRGGGPSLRLPQAHGDLLVMGGSCQRTWEHAVPKTAAPVGPRISIQFRPRGVR' A
#
# COMPACT_ATOMS: atom_id res chain seq x y z
N MET A 1 -7.02 -2.69 -11.09
CA MET A 1 -5.54 -2.65 -10.94
C MET A 1 -5.13 -1.28 -10.42
N VAL A 2 -4.09 -1.18 -9.60
CA VAL A 2 -3.60 0.07 -9.02
C VAL A 2 -2.07 0.03 -8.91
N ALA A 3 -1.40 1.16 -9.18
CA ALA A 3 0.04 1.34 -8.93
C ALA A 3 0.26 2.50 -7.94
N ILE A 4 1.12 2.32 -6.95
CA ILE A 4 1.40 3.30 -5.90
C ILE A 4 2.89 3.62 -5.88
N ILE A 5 3.25 4.89 -6.02
CA ILE A 5 4.62 5.39 -5.79
C ILE A 5 4.67 6.06 -4.41
N SER A 6 5.71 5.75 -3.63
CA SER A 6 5.96 6.37 -2.33
C SER A 6 7.09 7.38 -2.41
N LEU A 7 6.85 8.61 -1.95
CA LEU A 7 7.84 9.68 -1.85
C LEU A 7 8.00 10.14 -0.39
N GLY A 8 9.19 10.50 0.05
CA GLY A 8 9.51 10.83 1.45
C GLY A 8 9.77 9.62 2.35
N ALA A 9 9.41 9.75 3.62
CA ALA A 9 9.79 8.82 4.69
C ALA A 9 9.10 7.45 4.57
N THR A 10 9.83 6.41 4.96
CA THR A 10 9.35 5.03 4.93
C THR A 10 8.08 4.84 5.77
N ARG A 11 7.12 4.08 5.25
CA ARG A 11 5.94 3.60 5.99
C ARG A 11 5.68 2.14 5.69
N THR A 12 5.15 1.42 6.67
CA THR A 12 4.66 0.06 6.45
C THR A 12 3.34 0.11 5.69
N PHE A 13 3.30 -0.59 4.56
CA PHE A 13 2.07 -0.97 3.88
C PHE A 13 1.67 -2.36 4.36
N ALA A 14 0.61 -2.42 5.14
CA ALA A 14 0.07 -3.67 5.66
C ALA A 14 -1.01 -4.19 4.72
N MET A 15 -0.98 -5.49 4.42
CA MET A 15 -2.02 -6.17 3.65
C MET A 15 -2.46 -7.44 4.36
N ARG A 16 -3.77 -7.71 4.35
CA ARG A 16 -4.36 -8.92 4.91
C ARG A 16 -5.45 -9.43 3.97
N ARG A 17 -5.64 -10.75 3.85
CA ARG A 17 -6.80 -11.29 3.11
C ARG A 17 -8.10 -10.87 3.79
N ARG A 18 -9.12 -10.55 3.00
CA ARG A 18 -10.48 -10.38 3.53
C ARG A 18 -10.92 -11.69 4.19
N GLY A 19 -11.59 -11.58 5.33
CA GLY A 19 -11.91 -12.72 6.20
C GLY A 19 -10.82 -13.04 7.22
N GLY A 20 -9.69 -12.31 7.22
CA GLY A 20 -8.64 -12.44 8.22
C GLY A 20 -7.45 -13.29 7.78
N GLY A 21 -6.63 -13.68 8.76
CA GLY A 21 -5.40 -14.44 8.55
C GLY A 21 -4.13 -13.59 8.61
N PRO A 22 -2.98 -14.17 8.23
CA PRO A 22 -1.69 -13.53 8.33
C PRO A 22 -1.63 -12.23 7.54
N SER A 23 -0.98 -11.22 8.14
CA SER A 23 -0.76 -9.93 7.49
C SER A 23 0.63 -9.87 6.86
N LEU A 24 0.70 -9.42 5.62
CA LEU A 24 1.93 -9.01 4.97
C LEU A 24 2.26 -7.58 5.39
N ARG A 25 3.51 -7.33 5.79
CA ARG A 25 3.99 -6.00 6.15
C ARG A 25 5.14 -5.64 5.22
N LEU A 26 4.86 -4.71 4.31
CA LEU A 26 5.81 -4.29 3.29
C LEU A 26 6.33 -2.90 3.64
N PRO A 27 7.62 -2.71 3.98
CA PRO A 27 8.18 -1.37 4.09
C PRO A 27 8.15 -0.71 2.70
N GLN A 28 7.57 0.48 2.59
CA GLN A 28 7.65 1.30 1.38
C GLN A 28 8.58 2.48 1.65
N ALA A 29 9.78 2.39 1.12
CA ALA A 29 10.81 3.43 1.14
C ALA A 29 10.58 4.48 0.04
N HIS A 30 11.45 5.48 0.02
CA HIS A 30 11.46 6.51 -1.01
C HIS A 30 11.71 5.90 -2.40
N GLY A 31 10.83 6.21 -3.36
CA GLY A 31 10.94 5.72 -4.74
C GLY A 31 10.30 4.35 -4.97
N ASP A 32 9.83 3.67 -3.93
CA ASP A 32 9.24 2.34 -4.09
C ASP A 32 7.91 2.38 -4.86
N LEU A 33 7.78 1.43 -5.77
CA LEU A 33 6.57 1.16 -6.54
C LEU A 33 5.88 -0.11 -6.03
N LEU A 34 4.62 0.02 -5.60
CA LEU A 34 3.77 -1.11 -5.22
C LEU A 34 2.62 -1.25 -6.23
N VAL A 35 2.49 -2.44 -6.82
CA VAL A 35 1.43 -2.75 -7.79
C VAL A 35 0.45 -3.76 -7.20
N MET A 36 -0.84 -3.41 -7.20
CA MET A 36 -1.95 -4.29 -6.82
C MET A 36 -2.78 -4.66 -8.06
N GLY A 37 -2.50 -5.82 -8.63
CA GLY A 37 -3.17 -6.38 -9.81
C GLY A 37 -4.25 -7.42 -9.49
N GLY A 38 -4.94 -7.90 -10.53
CA GLY A 38 -5.89 -9.00 -10.44
C GLY A 38 -7.00 -8.79 -9.40
N SER A 39 -7.24 -9.81 -8.57
CA SER A 39 -8.32 -9.79 -7.56
C SER A 39 -7.97 -9.03 -6.28
N CYS A 40 -6.76 -8.48 -6.15
CA CYS A 40 -6.21 -7.97 -4.90
C CYS A 40 -7.10 -6.90 -4.24
N GLN A 41 -7.66 -5.96 -5.02
CA GLN A 41 -8.57 -4.92 -4.51
C GLN A 41 -9.88 -5.46 -3.93
N ARG A 42 -10.30 -6.66 -4.34
CA ARG A 42 -11.53 -7.32 -3.90
C ARG A 42 -11.26 -8.32 -2.77
N THR A 43 -10.12 -9.01 -2.79
CA THR A 43 -9.83 -10.13 -1.89
C THR A 43 -8.91 -9.76 -0.73
N TRP A 44 -8.31 -8.56 -0.75
CA TRP A 44 -7.42 -8.07 0.29
C TRP A 44 -7.89 -6.73 0.85
N GLU A 45 -7.52 -6.50 2.11
CA GLU A 45 -7.56 -5.22 2.79
C GLU A 45 -6.13 -4.69 2.86
N HIS A 46 -5.96 -3.38 2.68
CA HIS A 46 -4.68 -2.72 2.87
C HIS A 46 -4.81 -1.52 3.81
N ALA A 47 -3.73 -1.22 4.52
CA ALA A 47 -3.64 -0.07 5.38
C ALA A 47 -2.21 0.46 5.46
N VAL A 48 -2.07 1.73 5.80
CA VAL A 48 -0.82 2.30 6.32
C VAL A 48 -1.04 2.52 7.82
N PRO A 49 -0.57 1.61 8.70
CA PRO A 49 -0.80 1.73 10.13
C PRO A 49 -0.20 3.02 10.68
N LYS A 50 -0.89 3.63 11.65
CA LYS A 50 -0.34 4.76 12.40
C LYS A 50 0.92 4.32 13.14
N THR A 51 1.89 5.20 13.23
CA THR A 51 3.11 5.00 14.03
C THR A 51 3.25 6.16 15.01
N ALA A 52 3.65 5.84 16.24
CA ALA A 52 3.99 6.82 17.25
C ALA A 52 5.47 7.27 17.14
N ALA A 53 6.30 6.53 16.40
CA ALA A 53 7.68 6.91 16.18
C ALA A 53 7.76 8.23 15.38
N PRO A 54 8.68 9.14 15.70
CA PRO A 54 8.89 10.35 14.92
C PRO A 54 9.46 9.97 13.56
N VAL A 55 8.67 10.18 12.51
CA VAL A 55 9.03 9.83 11.14
C VAL A 55 8.70 10.99 10.22
N GLY A 56 9.54 11.23 9.22
CA GLY A 56 9.38 12.35 8.28
C GLY A 56 8.07 12.30 7.46
N PRO A 57 7.79 13.35 6.68
CA PRO A 57 6.62 13.42 5.82
C PRO A 57 6.70 12.38 4.69
N ARG A 58 5.53 11.91 4.22
CA ARG A 58 5.40 10.96 3.10
C ARG A 58 4.23 11.36 2.20
N ILE A 59 4.44 11.27 0.89
CA ILE A 59 3.41 11.39 -0.15
C ILE A 59 3.21 10.02 -0.79
N SER A 60 1.95 9.65 -1.05
CA SER A 60 1.57 8.42 -1.75
C SER A 60 0.80 8.80 -3.00
N ILE A 61 1.37 8.48 -4.17
CA ILE A 61 0.73 8.78 -5.46
C ILE A 61 0.13 7.49 -5.99
N GLN A 62 -1.19 7.47 -6.18
CA GLN A 62 -1.91 6.29 -6.63
C GLN A 62 -2.43 6.46 -8.06
N PHE A 63 -1.88 5.68 -8.99
CA PHE A 63 -2.33 5.61 -10.37
C PHE A 63 -3.40 4.54 -10.52
N ARG A 64 -4.51 4.92 -11.16
CA ARG A 64 -5.61 4.01 -11.50
C ARG A 64 -5.86 4.07 -13.01
N PRO A 65 -5.77 2.94 -13.73
CA PRO A 65 -6.10 2.89 -15.14
C PRO A 65 -7.60 3.09 -15.34
N ARG A 66 -7.98 3.80 -16.40
CA ARG A 66 -9.38 3.93 -16.83
C ARG A 66 -9.83 2.63 -17.52
N GLY A 67 -11.12 2.32 -17.43
CA GLY A 67 -11.72 1.18 -18.13
C GLY A 67 -11.44 -0.21 -17.53
N VAL A 68 -10.75 -0.30 -16.39
CA VAL A 68 -10.51 -1.56 -15.67
C VAL A 68 -11.46 -1.61 -14.46
N ARG A 69 -12.44 -2.52 -14.48
CA ARG A 69 -13.34 -2.82 -13.35
C ARG A 69 -12.79 -3.93 -12.47
#